data_AF-A0A847AD92-F1
#
_entry.id   AF-A0A847AD92-F1
#
_cell.length_a   1.000
_cell.length_b   1.000
_cell.length_c   1.000
_cell.angle_alpha   90.00
_cell.angle_beta   90.00
_cell.angle_gamma   90.00
#
_symmetry.space_group_name_H-M   'P 1'
#
loop_
_entity.id
_entity.type
_entity.pdbx_description
1 polymer ?
#
loop_
_entity_poly.entity_id
_entity_poly.type
_entity_poly.pdbx_seq_one_letter_code
_entity_poly.pdbx_strand_id
1 'polypeptide(L)'
;APMTVESIKKYSRIHPRCGTSFLLIVVAVSILVFSLAGAGSILWRIGSRVVLLPLVMGISYEIIRGASCSGTFGRALMWPAMTLQYLTTREPDEGQIEVALTSLETAFQRKFEKTPEED
;
A
#
# COMPACT_ATOMS: atom_id res chain seq x y z
N ALA A 1 8.19 -8.50 -18.45
CA ALA A 1 9.26 -9.42 -18.00
C ALA A 1 8.65 -10.82 -17.86
N PRO A 2 9.41 -11.89 -18.12
CA PRO A 2 8.95 -13.25 -17.85
C PRO A 2 8.64 -13.41 -16.36
N MET A 3 7.60 -14.17 -16.00
CA MET A 3 7.20 -14.36 -14.59
C MET A 3 7.86 -15.61 -14.01
N THR A 4 9.20 -15.65 -14.04
CA THR A 4 10.00 -16.70 -13.38
C THR A 4 10.40 -16.27 -11.98
N VAL A 5 10.79 -17.24 -11.15
CA VAL A 5 11.26 -16.97 -9.78
C VAL A 5 12.48 -16.03 -9.79
N GLU A 6 13.45 -16.23 -10.68
CA GLU A 6 14.64 -15.34 -10.72
C GLU A 6 14.29 -13.93 -11.22
N SER A 7 13.31 -13.81 -12.11
CA SER A 7 12.82 -12.51 -12.60
C SER A 7 12.10 -11.75 -11.49
N ILE A 8 11.21 -12.41 -10.75
CA ILE A 8 10.39 -11.80 -9.70
C ILE A 8 11.25 -11.30 -8.53
N LYS A 9 12.29 -12.06 -8.14
CA LYS A 9 13.23 -11.68 -7.08
C LYS A 9 13.92 -10.33 -7.30
N LYS A 10 14.00 -9.85 -8.54
CA LYS A 10 14.63 -8.55 -8.87
C LYS A 10 13.73 -7.34 -8.55
N TYR A 11 12.44 -7.57 -8.30
CA TYR A 11 11.48 -6.51 -8.00
C TYR A 11 11.38 -6.21 -6.50
N SER A 12 11.24 -4.93 -6.17
CA SER A 12 11.05 -4.51 -4.77
C SER A 12 9.68 -4.92 -4.24
N ARG A 13 9.65 -5.37 -2.99
CA ARG A 13 8.44 -5.60 -2.19
C ARG A 13 7.80 -4.31 -1.66
N ILE A 14 8.44 -3.17 -1.85
CA ILE A 14 8.01 -1.88 -1.30
C ILE A 14 7.29 -1.08 -2.38
N HIS A 15 6.04 -0.72 -2.11
CA HIS A 15 5.19 -0.01 -3.07
C HIS A 15 4.63 1.29 -2.47
N PRO A 16 4.68 2.42 -3.18
CA PRO A 16 4.20 3.71 -2.67
C PRO A 16 2.68 3.71 -2.36
N ARG A 17 1.91 2.82 -2.99
CA ARG A 17 0.45 2.69 -2.77
C ARG A 17 0.06 1.50 -1.89
N CYS A 18 0.98 1.02 -1.04
CA CYS A 18 0.69 -0.09 -0.13
C CYS A 18 -0.36 0.32 0.94
N GLY A 19 -1.19 -0.64 1.37
CA GLY A 19 -2.21 -0.42 2.40
C GLY A 19 -1.63 0.08 3.73
N THR A 20 -0.42 -0.36 4.11
CA THR A 20 0.26 0.14 5.31
C THR A 20 0.63 1.62 5.20
N SER A 21 1.06 2.06 4.01
CA SER A 21 1.30 3.48 3.75
C SER A 21 0.00 4.29 3.75
N PHE A 22 -1.11 3.71 3.28
CA PHE A 22 -2.43 4.33 3.37
C PHE A 22 -2.90 4.53 4.80
N LEU A 23 -2.76 3.52 5.65
CA LEU A 23 -3.17 3.62 7.06
C LEU A 23 -2.43 4.74 7.80
N LEU A 24 -1.13 4.93 7.55
CA LEU A 24 -0.37 6.00 8.20
C LEU A 24 -0.86 7.39 7.82
N ILE A 25 -1.19 7.57 6.55
CA ILE A 25 -1.72 8.84 6.05
C ILE A 25 -3.12 9.07 6.62
N VAL A 26 -3.97 8.03 6.66
CA VAL A 26 -5.28 8.09 7.32
C VAL A 26 -5.15 8.51 8.78
N VAL A 27 -4.20 7.95 9.53
CA VAL A 27 -3.97 8.34 10.93
C VAL A 27 -3.57 9.81 11.02
N ALA A 28 -2.61 10.27 10.22
CA ALA A 28 -2.17 11.67 10.23
C ALA A 28 -3.33 12.63 9.87
N VAL A 29 -4.07 12.34 8.81
CA VAL A 29 -5.24 13.13 8.37
C VAL A 29 -6.34 13.08 9.44
N SER A 30 -6.57 11.94 10.07
CA SER A 30 -7.57 11.81 11.13
C SER A 30 -7.27 12.70 12.33
N ILE A 31 -6.00 12.82 12.73
CA ILE A 31 -5.59 13.70 13.82
C ILE A 31 -5.92 15.15 13.46
N LEU A 32 -5.61 15.59 12.24
CA LEU A 32 -5.92 16.95 11.78
C LEU A 32 -7.42 17.21 11.73
N VAL A 33 -8.18 16.33 11.07
CA VAL A 33 -9.64 16.50 10.88
C VAL A 33 -10.38 16.43 12.22
N PHE A 34 -10.09 15.45 13.07
CA PHE A 34 -10.79 15.29 14.34
C PHE A 34 -10.34 16.29 15.41
N SER A 35 -9.13 16.85 15.32
CA SER A 35 -8.71 17.97 16.17
C SER A 35 -9.61 19.20 15.96
N LEU A 36 -9.98 19.48 14.70
CA LEU A 36 -10.89 20.58 14.36
C LEU A 36 -12.35 20.30 14.79
N ALA A 37 -12.76 19.04 14.88
CA ALA A 37 -14.12 18.65 15.27
C ALA A 37 -14.42 18.81 16.79
N GLY A 38 -13.38 19.04 17.60
CA GLY A 38 -13.49 19.34 19.04
C GLY A 38 -13.81 18.14 19.95
N ALA A 39 -13.66 18.36 21.25
CA ALA A 39 -13.81 17.34 22.30
C ALA A 39 -15.18 17.40 23.02
N GLY A 40 -16.27 17.45 22.24
CA GLY A 40 -17.65 17.48 22.77
C GLY A 40 -18.08 16.22 23.54
N SER A 41 -19.39 16.06 23.72
CA SER A 41 -19.99 14.89 24.41
C SER A 41 -19.65 13.55 23.73
N ILE A 42 -19.85 12.43 24.44
CA ILE A 42 -19.57 11.09 23.90
C ILE A 42 -20.32 10.81 22.58
N LEU A 43 -21.58 11.23 22.50
CA LEU A 43 -22.40 11.12 21.28
C LEU A 43 -21.82 11.95 20.13
N TRP A 44 -21.36 13.18 20.41
CA TRP A 44 -20.70 14.02 19.42
C TRP A 44 -19.40 13.38 18.90
N ARG A 45 -18.61 12.77 19.79
CA ARG A 45 -17.37 12.09 19.45
C ARG A 45 -17.61 10.88 18.54
N ILE A 46 -18.66 10.10 18.79
CA ILE A 46 -19.02 8.95 17.94
C ILE A 46 -19.61 9.43 16.62
N GLY A 47 -20.57 10.36 16.66
CA GLY A 47 -21.23 10.90 15.48
C GLY A 47 -20.26 11.57 14.52
N SER A 48 -19.37 12.42 15.02
CA SER A 48 -18.35 13.09 14.20
C SER A 48 -17.39 12.10 13.54
N ARG A 49 -17.00 11.03 14.22
CA ARG A 49 -16.16 9.97 13.62
C ARG A 49 -16.86 9.26 12.48
N VAL A 50 -18.12 8.84 12.65
CA VAL A 50 -18.86 8.15 11.59
C VAL A 50 -19.07 9.05 10.38
N VAL A 51 -19.45 10.31 10.60
CA VAL A 51 -19.75 11.26 9.51
C VAL A 51 -18.50 11.75 8.79
N LEU A 52 -17.40 12.00 9.50
CA LEU A 52 -16.16 12.52 8.90
C LEU A 52 -15.23 11.42 8.37
N LEU A 53 -15.51 10.13 8.65
CA LEU A 53 -14.68 9.03 8.15
C LEU A 53 -14.57 9.02 6.62
N PRO A 54 -15.64 9.15 5.83
CA PRO A 54 -15.53 9.27 4.37
C PRO A 54 -14.64 10.43 3.92
N LEU A 55 -14.69 11.58 4.62
CA LEU A 55 -13.85 12.74 4.33
C LEU A 55 -12.37 12.43 4.57
N VAL A 56 -12.05 11.83 5.74
CA VAL A 56 -10.69 11.40 6.07
C VAL A 56 -10.16 10.42 5.03
N MET A 57 -10.98 9.45 4.61
CA MET A 57 -10.59 8.46 3.60
C MET A 57 -10.35 9.12 2.23
N GLY A 58 -11.23 10.02 1.81
CA GLY A 58 -11.09 10.74 0.54
C GLY A 58 -9.83 11.62 0.48
N ILE A 59 -9.57 12.41 1.52
CA ILE A 59 -8.36 13.24 1.62
C ILE A 59 -7.11 12.35 1.60
N SER A 60 -7.11 11.25 2.36
CA SER A 60 -5.97 10.33 2.43
C SER A 60 -5.69 9.66 1.08
N TYR A 61 -6.73 9.29 0.34
CA TYR A 61 -6.62 8.73 -1.00
C TYR A 61 -5.99 9.73 -1.98
N GLU A 62 -6.45 10.97 -2.00
CA GLU A 62 -5.92 12.01 -2.89
C GLU A 62 -4.48 12.37 -2.55
N ILE A 63 -4.10 12.38 -1.26
CA ILE A 63 -2.70 12.58 -0.85
C ILE A 63 -1.81 11.47 -1.42
N ILE A 64 -2.19 10.18 -1.29
CA ILE A 64 -1.38 9.08 -1.81
C ILE A 64 -1.34 9.07 -3.32
N ARG A 65 -2.48 9.31 -3.96
CA ARG A 65 -2.58 9.40 -5.41
C ARG A 65 -1.67 10.49 -5.94
N GLY A 66 -1.74 11.69 -5.35
CA GLY A 66 -0.89 12.83 -5.68
C GLY A 66 0.58 12.54 -5.41
N ALA A 67 0.92 12.03 -4.23
CA ALA A 67 2.30 11.69 -3.88
C ALA A 67 2.89 10.63 -4.82
N SER A 68 2.09 9.68 -5.30
CA SER A 68 2.53 8.68 -6.28
C SER A 68 2.86 9.28 -7.66
N CYS A 69 2.29 10.44 -8.00
CA CYS A 69 2.52 11.12 -9.28
C CYS A 69 3.61 12.20 -9.20
N SER A 70 4.00 12.64 -8.00
CA SER A 70 4.79 13.86 -7.75
C SER A 70 6.32 13.64 -7.75
N GLY A 71 6.83 12.60 -8.42
CA GLY A 71 8.26 12.33 -8.55
C GLY A 71 9.03 12.33 -7.21
N THR A 72 10.06 13.17 -7.11
CA THR A 72 10.94 13.27 -5.93
C THR A 72 10.24 13.83 -4.68
N PHE A 73 9.37 14.83 -4.84
CA PHE A 73 8.63 15.42 -3.71
C PHE A 73 7.66 14.41 -3.10
N GLY A 74 6.92 13.71 -3.95
CA GLY A 74 6.03 12.64 -3.51
C GLY A 74 6.76 11.50 -2.81
N ARG A 75 7.94 11.13 -3.32
CA ARG A 75 8.80 10.11 -2.70
C ARG A 75 9.34 10.55 -1.33
N ALA A 76 9.64 11.83 -1.13
CA ALA A 76 10.05 12.37 0.17
C ALA A 76 8.89 12.33 1.19
N LEU A 77 7.68 12.75 0.78
CA LEU A 77 6.50 12.70 1.63
C LEU A 77 6.12 11.26 2.03
N MET A 78 6.26 10.32 1.09
CA MET A 78 5.95 8.91 1.30
C MET A 78 7.09 8.14 1.97
N TRP A 79 8.29 8.71 2.07
CA TRP A 79 9.46 8.05 2.63
C TRP A 79 9.21 7.41 4.00
N PRO A 80 8.66 8.11 5.03
CA PRO A 80 8.37 7.48 6.31
C PRO A 80 7.39 6.31 6.19
N ALA A 81 6.39 6.45 5.31
CA ALA A 81 5.39 5.43 5.07
C ALA A 81 5.93 4.21 4.32
N MET A 82 6.94 4.38 3.46
CA MET A 82 7.65 3.30 2.78
C MET A 82 8.65 2.60 3.70
N THR A 83 9.33 3.35 4.58
CA THR A 83 10.26 2.77 5.56
C THR A 83 9.55 1.79 6.50
N LEU A 84 8.30 2.07 6.87
CA LEU A 84 7.50 1.15 7.69
C LEU A 84 7.21 -0.20 7.02
N GLN A 85 7.16 -0.25 5.68
CA GLN A 85 7.01 -1.52 4.98
C GLN A 85 8.21 -2.44 5.18
N TYR A 86 9.43 -1.91 5.38
CA TYR A 86 10.60 -2.73 5.72
C TYR A 86 10.48 -3.39 7.11
N LEU A 87 9.73 -2.78 8.02
CA LEU A 87 9.45 -3.36 9.34
C LEU A 87 8.41 -4.49 9.26
N THR A 88 7.40 -4.34 8.40
CA THR A 88 6.26 -5.28 8.34
C THR A 88 6.39 -6.37 7.29
N THR A 89 7.35 -6.28 6.37
CA THR A 89 7.54 -7.27 5.31
C THR A 89 8.91 -7.94 5.44
N ARG A 90 9.05 -9.15 4.86
CA ARG A 90 10.33 -9.83 4.64
C ARG A 90 10.52 -10.12 3.15
N GLU A 91 11.75 -10.42 2.73
CA GLU A 91 11.96 -10.94 1.37
C GLU A 91 11.35 -12.34 1.25
N PRO A 92 10.59 -12.61 0.19
CA PRO A 92 9.94 -13.90 0.01
C PRO A 92 10.96 -14.97 -0.38
N ASP A 93 10.75 -16.19 0.10
CA ASP A 93 11.50 -17.36 -0.35
C ASP A 93 11.01 -17.86 -1.73
N GLU A 94 11.77 -18.76 -2.36
CA GLU A 94 11.44 -19.28 -3.69
C GLU A 94 10.11 -20.02 -3.72
N GLY A 95 9.82 -20.83 -2.70
CA GLY A 95 8.56 -21.56 -2.60
C GLY A 95 7.36 -20.63 -2.44
N GLN A 96 7.51 -19.53 -1.68
CA GLN A 96 6.49 -18.48 -1.59
C GLN A 96 6.21 -17.82 -2.94
N ILE A 97 7.26 -17.58 -3.74
CA ILE A 97 7.12 -17.00 -5.08
C ILE A 97 6.41 -17.99 -6.03
N GLU A 98 6.74 -19.28 -5.97
CA GLU A 98 6.09 -20.32 -6.76
C GLU A 98 4.59 -20.44 -6.43
N VAL A 99 4.25 -20.50 -5.14
CA VAL A 99 2.85 -20.55 -4.68
C VAL A 99 2.09 -19.30 -5.13
N ALA A 100 2.72 -18.11 -5.04
CA ALA A 100 2.13 -16.87 -5.53
C ALA A 100 1.90 -16.90 -7.05
N LEU A 101 2.84 -17.43 -7.82
CA LEU A 101 2.72 -17.58 -9.26
C LEU A 101 1.58 -18.54 -9.63
N THR A 102 1.53 -19.72 -9.02
CA THR A 102 0.44 -20.69 -9.23
C THR A 102 -0.93 -20.10 -8.86
N SER A 103 -0.99 -19.32 -7.79
CA SER A 103 -2.22 -18.63 -7.37
C SER A 103 -2.67 -17.60 -8.41
N LEU A 104 -1.73 -16.82 -8.96
CA LEU A 104 -2.01 -15.85 -10.03
C LEU A 104 -2.45 -16.54 -11.32
N GLU A 105 -1.75 -17.61 -11.75
CA GLU A 105 -2.13 -18.37 -12.95
C GLU A 105 -3.54 -18.94 -12.85
N THR A 106 -3.89 -19.44 -11.66
CA THR A 106 -5.23 -19.97 -11.37
C THR A 106 -6.28 -18.86 -11.40
N ALA A 107 -6.00 -17.71 -10.77
CA ALA A 107 -6.92 -16.58 -10.74
C ALA A 107 -7.18 -15.96 -12.13
N PHE A 108 -6.14 -15.90 -12.97
CA PHE A 108 -6.23 -15.37 -14.34
C PHE A 108 -6.56 -16.43 -15.39
N GLN A 109 -6.65 -17.71 -15.02
CA GLN A 109 -6.85 -18.85 -15.93
C GLN A 109 -5.85 -18.86 -17.10
N ARG A 110 -4.62 -18.45 -16.83
CA ARG A 110 -3.55 -18.29 -17.84
C ARG A 110 -2.23 -18.70 -17.23
N LYS A 111 -1.47 -19.53 -17.94
CA LYS A 111 -0.08 -19.82 -17.58
C LYS A 111 0.82 -18.64 -17.95
N PHE A 112 1.67 -18.22 -17.02
CA PHE A 112 2.70 -17.23 -17.30
C PHE A 112 3.94 -17.99 -17.75
N GLU A 113 4.34 -17.79 -19.00
CA GLU A 113 5.38 -18.59 -19.65
C GLU A 113 6.72 -18.49 -18.91
N LYS A 114 7.29 -19.66 -18.57
CA LYS A 114 8.71 -19.78 -18.25
C LYS A 114 9.45 -19.69 -19.58
N THR A 115 10.24 -18.64 -19.78
CA THR A 115 11.12 -18.58 -20.96
C THR A 115 12.03 -19.80 -20.96
N PRO A 116 12.30 -20.46 -22.10
CA PRO A 116 13.20 -21.61 -22.14
C PRO A 116 14.57 -21.22 -21.60
N GLU A 117 15.17 -22.09 -20.79
CA GLU A 117 16.62 -22.06 -20.51
C GLU A 117 17.36 -22.04 -21.86
N GLU A 118 18.13 -20.98 -22.12
CA GLU A 118 19.21 -21.06 -23.11
C GLU A 118 20.28 -21.98 -22.51
N ASP A 119 20.54 -23.09 -23.21
CA ASP A 119 21.64 -24.03 -22.99
C ASP A 119 23.02 -23.35 -22.89
#